data_AF-A0A6N9H4I3-F1
#
_entry.id   AF-A0A6N9H4I3-F1
#
_cell.length_a   1.000
_cell.length_b   1.000
_cell.length_c   1.000
_cell.angle_alpha   90.00
_cell.angle_beta   90.00
_cell.angle_gamma   90.00
#
_symmetry.space_group_name_H-M   'P 1'
#
loop_
_entity.id
_entity.type
_entity.pdbx_description
1 polymer ?
#
loop_
_entity_poly.entity_id
_entity_poly.type
_entity_poly.pdbx_seq_one_letter_code
_entity_poly.pdbx_strand_id
1 'polypeptide(L)'
;MAQVFTRGFYALDAAGRIVPVLGARALRLPTGILVPALDADDLLGLRSGTPIQFSNTGSGPRMRIADLTIATGRRWAPARVALAPTVKSPPAMEPPAASHRTGVEALPGLVRTLATQLLAPETACNRVATAAAVRALVGLGPGSTPSGDDALCGAALALRCLGHGRRLARLRRAVSPLLHRTSPFSASLLAAALDGWCLPQTARLIALVCRPRSAGALCTADRPTSSGELLELADQIGSTSGHDLLAGATGLAAAHSSQAGPAVRVA
;
A
#
# COMPACT_ATOMS: atom_id res chain seq x y z
N MET A 1 -16.59 -15.02 10.74
CA MET A 1 -17.50 -13.90 10.41
C MET A 1 -17.11 -13.35 9.04
N ALA A 2 -17.98 -13.50 8.04
CA ALA A 2 -17.75 -12.91 6.72
C ALA A 2 -18.09 -11.41 6.79
N GLN A 3 -17.07 -10.54 6.70
CA GLN A 3 -17.30 -9.12 6.51
C GLN A 3 -17.79 -8.90 5.08
N VAL A 4 -19.11 -8.80 4.92
CA VAL A 4 -19.72 -8.16 3.76
C VAL A 4 -19.39 -6.69 3.92
N PHE A 5 -18.44 -6.19 3.11
CA PHE A 5 -18.32 -4.75 2.96
C PHE A 5 -19.62 -4.33 2.31
N THR A 6 -20.26 -3.29 2.82
CA THR A 6 -21.60 -2.83 2.40
C THR A 6 -21.70 -2.45 0.91
N ARG A 7 -20.64 -2.70 0.13
CA ARG A 7 -20.42 -2.35 -1.29
C ARG A 7 -19.57 -3.39 -2.05
N GLY A 8 -19.29 -4.58 -1.50
CA GLY A 8 -18.49 -5.62 -2.16
C GLY A 8 -18.17 -6.83 -1.27
N PHE A 9 -17.63 -7.90 -1.86
CA PHE A 9 -17.27 -9.13 -1.16
C PHE A 9 -15.96 -9.72 -1.69
N TYR A 10 -15.41 -10.71 -1.00
CA TYR A 10 -14.20 -11.42 -1.41
C TYR A 10 -14.53 -12.78 -2.01
N ALA A 11 -14.12 -13.00 -3.25
CA ALA A 11 -14.14 -14.28 -3.93
C ALA A 11 -12.79 -15.00 -3.85
N LEU A 12 -12.77 -16.29 -4.22
CA LEU A 12 -11.54 -17.05 -4.46
C LEU A 12 -11.45 -17.46 -5.92
N ASP A 13 -10.33 -17.19 -6.58
CA ASP A 13 -10.08 -17.74 -7.91
C ASP A 13 -9.67 -19.22 -7.87
N ALA A 14 -9.49 -19.83 -9.05
CA ALA A 14 -9.09 -21.23 -9.17
C ALA A 14 -7.75 -21.57 -8.50
N ALA A 15 -6.88 -20.57 -8.25
CA ALA A 15 -5.63 -20.74 -7.54
C ALA A 15 -5.76 -20.45 -6.02
N GLY A 16 -6.98 -20.26 -5.52
CA GLY A 16 -7.27 -19.93 -4.13
C GLY A 16 -6.87 -18.50 -3.74
N ARG A 17 -6.65 -17.60 -4.72
CA ARG A 17 -6.30 -16.21 -4.45
C ARG A 17 -7.56 -15.40 -4.20
N ILE A 18 -7.52 -14.49 -3.22
CA ILE A 18 -8.64 -13.56 -2.98
C ILE A 18 -8.76 -12.58 -4.14
N VAL A 19 -9.98 -12.46 -4.65
CA VAL A 19 -10.37 -11.46 -5.65
C VAL A 19 -11.49 -10.61 -5.07
N PRO A 20 -11.23 -9.33 -4.74
CA PRO A 20 -12.29 -8.41 -4.34
C PRO A 20 -13.27 -8.19 -5.50
N VAL A 21 -14.55 -8.40 -5.27
CA VAL A 21 -15.63 -8.08 -6.21
C VAL A 21 -16.40 -6.89 -5.64
N LEU A 22 -16.46 -5.81 -6.41
CA LEU A 22 -16.73 -4.47 -5.93
C LEU A 22 -17.93 -3.89 -6.68
N GLY A 23 -18.93 -3.38 -5.95
CA GLY A 23 -20.04 -2.63 -6.53
C GLY A 23 -19.64 -1.23 -6.98
N ALA A 24 -20.55 -0.50 -7.64
CA ALA A 24 -20.26 0.79 -8.28
C ALA A 24 -19.61 1.85 -7.36
N ARG A 25 -19.91 1.80 -6.06
CA ARG A 25 -19.47 2.79 -5.06
C ARG A 25 -18.34 2.32 -4.15
N ALA A 26 -17.76 1.15 -4.43
CA ALA A 26 -16.62 0.65 -3.68
C ALA A 26 -15.31 1.31 -4.14
N LEU A 27 -14.36 1.40 -3.22
CA LEU A 27 -13.00 1.85 -3.52
C LEU A 27 -12.39 0.89 -4.55
N ARG A 28 -11.83 1.41 -5.64
CA ARG A 28 -11.29 0.59 -6.74
C ARG A 28 -9.95 0.01 -6.37
N LEU A 29 -9.93 -1.24 -5.93
CA LEU A 29 -8.71 -1.91 -5.46
C LEU A 29 -7.84 -2.39 -6.63
N PRO A 30 -6.50 -2.45 -6.48
CA PRO A 30 -5.60 -2.89 -7.56
C PRO A 30 -5.83 -4.31 -8.04
N THR A 31 -6.37 -5.16 -7.17
CA THR A 31 -6.66 -6.58 -7.41
C THR A 31 -8.15 -6.84 -7.65
N GLY A 32 -9.00 -5.81 -7.64
CA GLY A 32 -10.44 -5.95 -7.62
C GLY A 32 -11.10 -6.00 -9.00
N ILE A 33 -12.28 -6.63 -9.05
CA ILE A 33 -13.21 -6.64 -10.18
C ILE A 33 -14.38 -5.73 -9.83
N LEU A 34 -14.57 -4.67 -10.62
CA LEU A 34 -15.71 -3.77 -10.46
C LEU A 34 -16.90 -4.32 -11.26
N VAL A 35 -18.02 -4.53 -10.58
CA VAL A 35 -19.30 -4.96 -11.16
C VAL A 35 -20.34 -3.92 -10.76
N PRO A 36 -20.47 -2.81 -11.51
CA PRO A 36 -21.36 -1.72 -11.15
C PRO A 36 -22.83 -2.12 -11.06
N ALA A 37 -23.21 -3.19 -11.75
CA ALA A 37 -24.56 -3.73 -11.77
C ALA A 37 -24.92 -4.55 -10.52
N LEU A 38 -23.96 -4.91 -9.65
CA LEU A 38 -24.27 -5.58 -8.39
C LEU A 38 -24.95 -4.60 -7.44
N ASP A 39 -26.15 -4.95 -7.00
CA ASP A 39 -26.87 -4.24 -5.95
C ASP A 39 -26.74 -4.94 -4.58
N ALA A 40 -27.48 -4.45 -3.58
CA ALA A 40 -27.41 -5.01 -2.23
C ALA A 40 -27.97 -6.44 -2.16
N ASP A 41 -28.98 -6.77 -2.97
CA ASP A 41 -29.66 -8.07 -2.95
C ASP A 41 -28.77 -9.14 -3.59
N ASP A 42 -28.08 -8.79 -4.69
CA ASP A 42 -27.06 -9.64 -5.30
C ASP A 42 -25.92 -9.97 -4.31
N LEU A 43 -25.54 -8.99 -3.48
CA LEU A 43 -24.46 -9.14 -2.49
C LEU A 43 -24.87 -9.98 -1.27
N LEU A 44 -26.15 -9.98 -0.90
CA LEU A 44 -26.67 -10.75 0.25
C LEU A 44 -26.60 -12.27 0.02
N GLY A 45 -26.74 -12.71 -1.24
CA GLY A 45 -26.62 -14.12 -1.61
C GLY A 45 -25.18 -14.66 -1.62
N LEU A 46 -24.19 -13.77 -1.63
CA LEU A 46 -22.78 -14.13 -1.84
C LEU A 46 -22.02 -14.26 -0.52
N ARG A 47 -21.29 -15.36 -0.37
CA ARG A 47 -20.44 -15.61 0.81
C ARG A 47 -19.00 -15.23 0.52
N SER A 48 -18.30 -14.66 1.49
CA SER A 48 -16.85 -14.50 1.40
C SER A 48 -16.20 -15.87 1.20
N GLY A 49 -15.29 -15.97 0.23
CA GLY A 49 -14.68 -17.24 -0.17
C GLY A 49 -15.38 -17.95 -1.32
N THR A 50 -16.47 -17.40 -1.86
CA THR A 50 -17.18 -18.03 -2.99
C THR A 50 -16.24 -18.18 -4.19
N PRO A 51 -16.09 -19.39 -4.76
CA PRO A 51 -15.24 -19.60 -5.91
C PRO A 51 -15.71 -18.80 -7.13
N ILE A 52 -14.76 -18.19 -7.84
CA ILE A 52 -14.98 -17.57 -9.14
C ILE A 52 -14.31 -18.36 -10.24
N GLN A 53 -15.02 -18.49 -11.35
CA GLN A 53 -14.50 -19.13 -12.55
C GLN A 53 -14.42 -18.09 -13.66
N PHE A 54 -13.25 -18.00 -14.29
CA PHE A 54 -13.07 -17.22 -15.50
C PHE A 54 -13.20 -18.14 -16.70
N SER A 55 -13.98 -17.72 -17.69
CA SER A 55 -14.13 -18.41 -18.96
C SER A 55 -14.04 -17.39 -20.09
N ASN A 56 -13.51 -17.80 -21.24
CA ASN A 56 -13.58 -17.00 -22.45
C ASN A 56 -14.62 -17.64 -23.38
N THR A 57 -15.69 -16.92 -23.69
CA THR A 57 -16.69 -17.38 -24.66
C THR A 57 -16.54 -16.60 -25.95
N GLY A 58 -17.22 -17.02 -27.03
CA GLY A 58 -17.23 -16.27 -28.29
C GLY A 58 -17.71 -14.82 -28.15
N SER A 59 -18.38 -14.48 -27.05
CA SER A 59 -18.80 -13.11 -26.70
C SER A 59 -17.84 -12.38 -25.75
N GLY A 60 -16.64 -12.92 -25.52
CA GLY A 60 -15.60 -12.35 -24.67
C GLY A 60 -15.48 -12.99 -23.28
N PRO A 61 -14.61 -12.43 -22.43
CA PRO A 61 -14.31 -12.98 -21.11
C PRO A 61 -15.49 -12.80 -20.15
N ARG A 62 -15.83 -13.87 -19.43
CA ARG A 62 -16.90 -13.93 -18.43
C ARG A 62 -16.36 -14.45 -17.10
N MET A 63 -16.93 -13.91 -16.02
CA MET A 63 -16.75 -14.39 -14.66
C MET A 63 -18.06 -15.02 -14.18
N ARG A 64 -17.99 -16.25 -13.68
CA ARG A 64 -19.11 -16.88 -13.00
C ARG A 64 -18.84 -16.90 -11.50
N ILE A 65 -19.83 -16.48 -10.72
CA ILE A 65 -19.80 -16.58 -9.27
C ILE A 65 -21.16 -17.01 -8.75
N ALA A 66 -21.20 -18.09 -7.97
CA ALA A 66 -22.47 -18.73 -7.61
C ALA A 66 -23.34 -18.96 -8.87
N ASP A 67 -24.55 -18.41 -8.88
CA ASP A 67 -25.53 -18.38 -9.97
C ASP A 67 -25.40 -17.15 -10.88
N LEU A 68 -24.57 -16.18 -10.52
CA LEU A 68 -24.33 -14.97 -11.31
C LEU A 68 -23.31 -15.21 -12.43
N THR A 69 -23.64 -14.76 -13.63
CA THR A 69 -22.71 -14.71 -14.77
C THR A 69 -22.50 -13.27 -15.19
N ILE A 70 -21.27 -12.79 -15.05
CA ILE A 70 -20.89 -11.40 -15.27
C ILE A 70 -19.99 -11.33 -16.50
N ALA A 71 -20.44 -10.60 -17.53
CA ALA A 71 -19.59 -10.26 -18.67
C ALA A 71 -18.53 -9.25 -18.23
N THR A 72 -17.26 -9.55 -18.48
CA THR A 72 -16.17 -8.63 -18.13
C THR A 72 -15.92 -7.67 -19.29
N GLY A 73 -16.08 -6.36 -19.04
CA GLY A 73 -16.00 -5.34 -20.09
C GLY A 73 -14.61 -4.72 -20.23
N ARG A 74 -14.21 -3.90 -19.25
CA ARG A 74 -12.94 -3.15 -19.27
C ARG A 74 -12.05 -3.57 -18.11
N ARG A 75 -10.76 -3.77 -18.39
CA ARG A 75 -9.73 -3.94 -17.36
C ARG A 75 -9.32 -2.57 -16.82
N TRP A 76 -9.56 -2.32 -15.54
CA TRP A 76 -8.95 -1.18 -14.86
C TRP A 76 -7.44 -1.38 -14.75
N ALA A 77 -6.66 -0.35 -15.05
CA ALA A 77 -5.22 -0.34 -14.86
C ALA A 77 -4.91 0.38 -13.53
N PRO A 78 -4.53 -0.35 -12.46
CA PRO A 78 -4.10 0.31 -11.23
C PRO A 78 -2.89 1.21 -11.45
N ALA A 79 -2.74 2.22 -10.60
CA ALA A 79 -1.56 3.07 -10.65
C ALA A 79 -0.33 2.25 -10.23
N ARG A 80 0.79 2.48 -10.92
CA ARG A 80 2.09 1.97 -10.49
C ARG A 80 2.94 3.14 -10.02
N VAL A 81 3.52 3.03 -8.83
CA VAL A 81 4.44 4.05 -8.33
C VAL A 81 5.62 4.17 -9.27
N ALA A 82 5.81 5.38 -9.79
CA ALA A 82 6.95 5.76 -10.61
C ALA A 82 8.20 5.98 -9.73
N LEU A 83 9.37 5.83 -10.34
CA LEU A 83 10.62 6.25 -9.71
C LEU A 83 10.59 7.78 -9.56
N ALA A 84 10.95 8.28 -8.38
CA ALA A 84 11.25 9.69 -8.20
C ALA A 84 12.46 10.05 -9.08
N PRO A 85 12.48 11.24 -9.70
CA PRO A 85 13.68 11.76 -10.34
C PRO A 85 14.84 11.69 -9.34
N THR A 86 15.99 11.16 -9.77
CA THR A 86 17.19 11.11 -8.93
C THR A 86 17.66 12.53 -8.64
N VAL A 87 17.34 13.02 -7.45
CA VAL A 87 17.88 14.28 -6.93
C VAL A 87 18.63 13.94 -5.65
N LYS A 88 19.85 14.48 -5.48
CA LYS A 88 20.71 14.26 -4.30
C LYS A 88 20.17 14.90 -3.02
N SER A 89 18.95 15.41 -3.03
CA SER A 89 18.35 16.13 -1.91
C SER A 89 17.43 15.21 -1.10
N PRO A 90 17.43 15.32 0.24
CA PRO A 90 16.55 14.55 1.08
C PRO A 90 15.06 14.85 0.78
N PRO A 91 14.14 13.87 0.92
CA PRO A 91 12.71 14.09 0.77
C PRO A 91 12.15 15.19 1.69
N ALA A 92 11.03 15.78 1.26
CA ALA A 92 10.64 17.12 1.67
C ALA A 92 9.89 17.25 2.97
N MET A 93 9.20 16.21 3.43
CA MET A 93 8.30 16.33 4.56
C MET A 93 8.40 15.11 5.48
N GLU A 94 8.77 15.37 6.73
CA GLU A 94 8.23 14.63 7.86
C GLU A 94 6.94 15.34 8.28
N PRO A 95 5.73 14.81 8.02
CA PRO A 95 4.61 15.18 8.87
C PRO A 95 5.02 14.83 10.32
N PRO A 96 4.76 15.70 11.30
CA PRO A 96 5.07 15.38 12.68
C PRO A 96 4.37 14.06 13.04
N ALA A 97 5.10 13.12 13.64
CA ALA A 97 4.60 11.80 14.01
C ALA A 97 3.29 11.87 14.82
N ALA A 98 3.05 12.99 15.52
CA ALA A 98 1.86 13.29 16.30
C ALA A 98 0.58 13.56 15.47
N SER A 99 0.66 13.70 14.14
CA SER A 99 -0.50 13.96 13.27
C SER A 99 -1.10 12.73 12.62
N HIS A 100 -0.45 11.56 12.75
CA HIS A 100 -0.97 10.32 12.19
C HIS A 100 -2.04 9.74 13.11
N ARG A 101 -3.23 9.44 12.58
CA ARG A 101 -4.27 8.70 13.29
C ARG A 101 -4.06 7.20 13.09
N THR A 102 -2.93 6.68 13.57
CA THR A 102 -2.57 5.28 13.39
C THR A 102 -3.49 4.36 14.17
N GLY A 103 -3.80 3.19 13.62
CA GLY A 103 -4.63 2.18 14.31
C GLY A 103 -3.93 1.49 15.48
N VAL A 104 -2.60 1.64 15.58
CA VAL A 104 -1.77 1.02 16.63
C VAL A 104 -0.74 2.04 17.15
N GLU A 105 -0.75 2.30 18.46
CA GLU A 105 0.13 3.29 19.10
C GLU A 105 1.63 3.02 18.89
N ALA A 106 2.05 1.75 18.95
CA ALA A 106 3.43 1.36 18.77
C ALA A 106 3.94 1.42 17.31
N LEU A 107 3.04 1.65 16.34
CA LEU A 107 3.35 1.55 14.91
C LEU A 107 4.52 2.44 14.47
N PRO A 108 4.61 3.74 14.86
CA PRO A 108 5.71 4.60 14.43
C PRO A 108 7.09 4.07 14.87
N GLY A 109 7.19 3.49 16.07
CA GLY A 109 8.43 2.91 16.58
C GLY A 109 8.85 1.64 15.82
N LEU A 110 7.87 0.79 15.47
CA LEU A 110 8.10 -0.41 14.67
C LEU A 110 8.52 -0.08 13.24
N VAL A 111 7.85 0.89 12.62
CA VAL A 111 8.20 1.37 11.27
C VAL A 111 9.61 1.96 11.25
N ARG A 112 9.97 2.78 12.24
CA ARG A 112 11.33 3.33 12.37
C ARG A 112 12.37 2.21 12.46
N THR A 113 12.11 1.20 13.30
CA THR A 113 12.98 0.03 13.43
C THR A 113 13.15 -0.69 12.09
N LEU A 114 12.05 -0.96 11.37
CA LEU A 114 12.10 -1.56 10.05
C LEU A 114 12.92 -0.71 9.06
N ALA A 115 12.68 0.59 9.02
CA ALA A 115 13.37 1.51 8.10
C ALA A 115 14.88 1.50 8.32
N THR A 116 15.34 1.53 9.58
CA THR A 116 16.76 1.38 9.93
C THR A 116 17.35 0.08 9.41
N GLN A 117 16.66 -1.06 9.59
CA GLN A 117 17.16 -2.37 9.15
C GLN A 117 17.17 -2.51 7.62
N LEU A 118 16.16 -1.98 6.93
CA LEU A 118 16.08 -2.03 5.46
C LEU A 118 17.12 -1.13 4.80
N LEU A 119 17.36 0.05 5.36
CA LEU A 119 18.28 1.03 4.80
C LEU A 119 19.73 0.80 5.23
N ALA A 120 20.01 -0.03 6.23
CA ALA A 120 21.36 -0.38 6.64
C ALA A 120 22.25 -0.76 5.43
N PRO A 121 23.52 -0.29 5.38
CA PRO A 121 24.48 -0.68 4.36
C PRO A 121 24.57 -2.21 4.22
N GLU A 122 24.88 -2.72 3.03
CA GLU A 122 24.95 -4.17 2.80
C GLU A 122 25.93 -4.87 3.75
N THR A 123 27.04 -4.21 4.10
CA THR A 123 28.05 -4.71 5.05
C THR A 123 27.55 -4.80 6.50
N ALA A 124 26.53 -4.02 6.86
CA ALA A 124 25.92 -3.98 8.19
C ALA A 124 24.50 -4.59 8.21
N CYS A 125 24.06 -5.17 7.09
CA CYS A 125 22.72 -5.69 6.94
C CYS A 125 22.50 -6.92 7.83
N ASN A 126 21.76 -6.74 8.93
CA ASN A 126 21.29 -7.85 9.76
C ASN A 126 19.96 -8.41 9.20
N ARG A 127 20.04 -9.51 8.47
CA ARG A 127 18.86 -10.18 7.89
C ARG A 127 17.90 -10.71 8.96
N VAL A 128 18.43 -11.19 10.08
CA VAL A 128 17.63 -11.69 11.21
C VAL A 128 16.84 -10.55 11.84
N ALA A 129 17.48 -9.42 12.09
CA ALA A 129 16.81 -8.22 12.61
C ALA A 129 15.78 -7.66 11.63
N THR A 130 16.08 -7.65 10.32
CA THR A 130 15.10 -7.28 9.29
C THR A 130 13.86 -8.19 9.33
N ALA A 131 14.08 -9.51 9.41
CA ALA A 131 12.99 -10.48 9.49
C ALA A 131 12.17 -10.31 10.77
N ALA A 132 12.81 -10.02 11.91
CA ALA A 132 12.14 -9.74 13.17
C ALA A 132 11.29 -8.47 13.10
N ALA A 133 11.82 -7.38 12.53
CA ALA A 133 11.08 -6.13 12.33
C ALA A 133 9.86 -6.31 11.43
N VAL A 134 9.99 -7.05 10.33
CA VAL A 134 8.84 -7.39 9.46
C VAL A 134 7.83 -8.28 10.21
N ARG A 135 8.31 -9.27 10.96
CA ARG A 135 7.45 -10.17 11.76
C ARG A 135 6.62 -9.41 12.80
N ALA A 136 7.14 -8.32 13.36
CA ALA A 136 6.41 -7.48 14.29
C ALA A 136 5.29 -6.66 13.64
N LEU A 137 5.34 -6.45 12.32
CA LEU A 137 4.35 -5.65 11.58
C LEU A 137 3.30 -6.51 10.85
N VAL A 138 3.67 -7.67 10.29
CA VAL A 138 2.72 -8.46 9.50
C VAL A 138 1.56 -8.93 10.37
N GLY A 139 0.34 -8.52 9.99
CA GLY A 139 -0.91 -8.81 10.72
C GLY A 139 -1.11 -8.01 12.01
N LEU A 140 -0.31 -6.96 12.26
CA LEU A 140 -0.45 -6.12 13.45
C LEU A 140 -1.62 -5.14 13.30
N GLY A 141 -2.58 -5.21 14.21
CA GLY A 141 -3.77 -4.34 14.24
C GLY A 141 -5.06 -5.07 13.85
N PRO A 142 -6.23 -4.52 14.18
CA PRO A 142 -7.51 -5.17 13.91
C PRO A 142 -7.94 -5.04 12.44
N GLY A 143 -8.92 -5.86 12.04
CA GLY A 143 -9.65 -5.69 10.78
C GLY A 143 -9.06 -6.43 9.57
N SER A 144 -9.63 -6.15 8.40
CA SER A 144 -9.25 -6.78 7.13
C SER A 144 -7.93 -6.24 6.56
N THR A 145 -7.53 -5.04 6.97
CA THR A 145 -6.27 -4.36 6.60
C THR A 145 -5.58 -3.94 7.89
N PRO A 146 -4.82 -4.85 8.54
CA PRO A 146 -4.09 -4.54 9.76
C PRO A 146 -3.11 -3.38 9.55
N SER A 147 -3.05 -2.47 10.51
CA SER A 147 -2.19 -1.27 10.48
C SER A 147 -0.73 -1.55 10.10
N GLY A 148 -0.16 -2.66 10.59
CA GLY A 148 1.20 -3.04 10.25
C GLY A 148 1.39 -3.43 8.78
N ASP A 149 0.37 -3.99 8.13
CA ASP A 149 0.44 -4.31 6.70
C ASP A 149 0.28 -3.06 5.84
N ASP A 150 -0.59 -2.12 6.22
CA ASP A 150 -0.72 -0.83 5.56
C ASP A 150 0.59 -0.05 5.62
N ALA A 151 1.25 -0.04 6.79
CA ALA A 151 2.59 0.54 6.95
C ALA A 151 3.66 -0.17 6.09
N LEU A 152 3.62 -1.52 6.00
CA LEU A 152 4.50 -2.28 5.11
C LEU A 152 4.26 -1.94 3.63
N CYS A 153 3.01 -1.71 3.22
CA CYS A 153 2.66 -1.24 1.88
C CYS A 153 3.28 0.14 1.62
N GLY A 154 3.11 1.09 2.55
CA GLY A 154 3.70 2.42 2.47
C GLY A 154 5.22 2.38 2.32
N ALA A 155 5.90 1.58 3.15
CA ALA A 155 7.35 1.39 3.08
C ALA A 155 7.80 0.74 1.77
N ALA A 156 7.10 -0.29 1.27
CA ALA A 156 7.42 -0.93 -0.01
C ALA A 156 7.32 0.04 -1.19
N LEU A 157 6.24 0.83 -1.23
CA LEU A 157 6.01 1.82 -2.28
C LEU A 157 7.02 2.98 -2.20
N ALA A 158 7.39 3.42 -1.00
CA ALA A 158 8.43 4.43 -0.83
C ALA A 158 9.82 3.92 -1.24
N LEU A 159 10.19 2.67 -0.90
CA LEU A 159 11.43 2.04 -1.39
C LEU A 159 11.47 2.01 -2.91
N ARG A 160 10.33 1.69 -3.55
CA ARG A 160 10.21 1.72 -5.01
C ARG A 160 10.40 3.13 -5.54
N CYS A 161 9.66 4.11 -4.99
CA CYS A 161 9.75 5.50 -5.43
C CYS A 161 11.18 6.04 -5.34
N LEU A 162 11.90 5.71 -4.26
CA LEU A 162 13.29 6.13 -4.02
C LEU A 162 14.33 5.29 -4.78
N GLY A 163 13.93 4.33 -5.62
CA GLY A 163 14.86 3.53 -6.43
C GLY A 163 15.62 2.43 -5.68
N HIS A 164 15.19 2.06 -4.47
CA HIS A 164 15.87 1.08 -3.60
C HIS A 164 15.53 -0.38 -3.93
N GLY A 165 15.73 -0.80 -5.18
CA GLY A 165 15.32 -2.12 -5.68
C GLY A 165 15.86 -3.31 -4.87
N ARG A 166 17.13 -3.28 -4.44
CA ARG A 166 17.72 -4.36 -3.61
C ARG A 166 17.08 -4.46 -2.23
N ARG A 167 16.77 -3.31 -1.62
CA ARG A 167 16.12 -3.23 -0.30
C ARG A 167 14.65 -3.66 -0.40
N LEU A 168 13.97 -3.32 -1.50
CA LEU A 168 12.62 -3.83 -1.80
C LEU A 168 12.61 -5.36 -1.96
N ALA A 169 13.61 -5.93 -2.64
CA ALA A 169 13.76 -7.39 -2.73
C ALA A 169 14.07 -8.05 -1.37
N ARG A 170 14.76 -7.34 -0.46
CA ARG A 170 14.97 -7.78 0.92
C ARG A 170 13.66 -7.78 1.71
N LEU A 171 12.88 -6.70 1.63
CA LEU A 171 11.56 -6.61 2.24
C LEU A 171 10.64 -7.73 1.74
N ARG A 172 10.58 -7.94 0.42
CA ARG A 172 9.79 -9.03 -0.18
C ARG A 172 10.14 -10.39 0.42
N ARG A 173 11.42 -10.75 0.48
CA ARG A 173 11.86 -12.03 1.05
C ARG A 173 11.48 -12.20 2.52
N ALA A 174 11.47 -11.13 3.30
CA ALA A 174 11.06 -11.17 4.70
C ALA A 174 9.54 -11.28 4.87
N VAL A 175 8.76 -10.65 3.98
CA VAL A 175 7.28 -10.64 4.02
C VAL A 175 6.68 -11.95 3.50
N SER A 176 7.18 -12.49 2.39
CA SER A 176 6.61 -13.67 1.72
C SER A 176 6.27 -14.86 2.65
N PRO A 177 7.16 -15.31 3.56
CA PRO A 177 6.84 -16.43 4.45
C PRO A 177 5.80 -16.09 5.53
N LEU A 178 5.44 -14.82 5.71
CA LEU A 178 4.55 -14.36 6.77
C LEU A 178 3.14 -13.99 6.27
N LEU A 179 2.87 -14.09 4.97
CA LEU A 179 1.56 -13.70 4.39
C LEU A 179 0.37 -14.46 5.00
N HIS A 180 0.60 -15.65 5.55
CA HIS A 180 -0.41 -16.44 6.27
C HIS A 180 -0.82 -15.85 7.62
N ARG A 181 -0.08 -14.87 8.16
CA ARG A 181 -0.34 -14.24 9.47
C ARG A 181 -1.28 -13.05 9.39
N THR A 182 -1.72 -12.68 8.19
CA THR A 182 -2.67 -11.60 7.98
C THR A 182 -3.90 -12.09 7.22
N SER A 183 -4.91 -11.22 7.07
CA SER A 183 -6.05 -11.51 6.23
C SER A 183 -5.57 -11.74 4.78
N PRO A 184 -6.20 -12.65 4.03
CA PRO A 184 -5.75 -12.86 2.65
C PRO A 184 -6.06 -11.66 1.74
N PHE A 185 -6.98 -10.77 2.17
CA PHE A 185 -7.19 -9.48 1.52
C PHE A 185 -5.97 -8.57 1.67
N SER A 186 -5.49 -8.36 2.89
CA SER A 186 -4.31 -7.55 3.18
C SER A 186 -3.05 -8.14 2.53
N ALA A 187 -2.89 -9.46 2.55
CA ALA A 187 -1.80 -10.15 1.86
C ALA A 187 -1.79 -9.84 0.34
N SER A 188 -2.97 -9.75 -0.29
CA SER A 188 -3.08 -9.40 -1.71
C SER A 188 -2.65 -7.95 -2.00
N LEU A 189 -3.02 -7.01 -1.11
CA LEU A 189 -2.63 -5.60 -1.22
C LEU A 189 -1.13 -5.42 -1.00
N LEU A 190 -0.58 -6.10 0.00
CA LEU A 190 0.86 -6.08 0.29
C LEU A 190 1.68 -6.67 -0.84
N ALA A 191 1.24 -7.77 -1.45
CA ALA A 191 1.87 -8.32 -2.66
C ALA A 191 1.84 -7.31 -3.82
N ALA A 192 0.70 -6.67 -4.07
CA ALA A 192 0.57 -5.64 -5.09
C ALA A 192 1.50 -4.44 -4.82
N ALA A 193 1.58 -3.98 -3.57
CA ALA A 193 2.46 -2.89 -3.15
C ALA A 193 3.94 -3.22 -3.35
N LEU A 194 4.36 -4.46 -3.05
CA LEU A 194 5.73 -4.93 -3.30
C LEU A 194 6.09 -4.89 -4.80
N ASP A 195 5.11 -5.08 -5.70
CA ASP A 195 5.27 -4.96 -7.16
C ASP A 195 5.17 -3.50 -7.67
N GLY A 196 4.78 -2.58 -6.78
CA GLY A 196 4.62 -1.16 -7.02
C GLY A 196 3.20 -0.72 -7.37
N TRP A 197 2.22 -1.64 -7.34
CA TRP A 197 0.83 -1.34 -7.68
C TRP A 197 0.07 -0.82 -6.47
N CYS A 198 -0.73 0.22 -6.67
CA CYS A 198 -1.53 0.85 -5.62
C CYS A 198 -2.69 1.66 -6.21
N LEU A 199 -3.46 2.31 -5.33
CA LEU A 199 -4.49 3.27 -5.72
C LEU A 199 -3.84 4.55 -6.28
N PRO A 200 -4.50 5.29 -7.19
CA PRO A 200 -4.02 6.59 -7.65
C PRO A 200 -3.73 7.57 -6.51
N GLN A 201 -4.59 7.60 -5.48
CA GLN A 201 -4.43 8.42 -4.28
C GLN A 201 -3.17 8.02 -3.51
N THR A 202 -2.93 6.72 -3.36
CA THR A 202 -1.71 6.18 -2.75
C THR A 202 -0.48 6.57 -3.55
N ALA A 203 -0.52 6.45 -4.88
CA ALA A 203 0.61 6.84 -5.73
C ALA A 203 0.95 8.34 -5.58
N ARG A 204 -0.08 9.19 -5.53
CA ARG A 204 0.09 10.64 -5.26
C ARG A 204 0.68 10.87 -3.87
N LEU A 205 0.14 10.25 -2.83
CA LEU A 205 0.67 10.35 -1.46
C LEU A 205 2.15 9.95 -1.38
N ILE A 206 2.53 8.81 -1.96
CA ILE A 206 3.92 8.33 -1.99
C ILE A 206 4.83 9.31 -2.74
N ALA A 207 4.37 9.84 -3.88
CA ALA A 207 5.14 10.84 -4.63
C ALA A 207 5.36 12.11 -3.81
N LEU A 208 4.36 12.57 -3.04
CA LEU A 208 4.52 13.74 -2.17
C LEU A 208 5.50 13.49 -1.02
N VAL A 209 5.43 12.32 -0.38
CA VAL A 209 6.34 11.93 0.71
C VAL A 209 7.79 11.82 0.21
N CYS A 210 8.00 11.24 -0.98
CA CYS A 210 9.33 10.97 -1.52
C CYS A 210 9.93 12.13 -2.33
N ARG A 211 9.18 13.22 -2.56
CA ARG A 211 9.67 14.38 -3.32
C ARG A 211 10.86 15.05 -2.61
N PRO A 212 11.99 15.32 -3.29
CA PRO A 212 13.16 15.99 -2.69
C PRO A 212 12.87 17.43 -2.27
N ARG A 213 13.52 17.93 -1.20
CA ARG A 213 13.56 19.37 -0.88
C ARG A 213 14.38 20.09 -1.94
N SER A 214 13.75 20.89 -2.77
CA SER A 214 14.46 21.93 -3.49
C SER A 214 14.86 23.03 -2.50
N ALA A 215 16.16 23.16 -2.22
CA ALA A 215 16.71 24.30 -1.51
C ALA A 215 16.57 25.54 -2.43
N GLY A 216 15.53 26.36 -2.22
CA GLY A 216 15.38 27.65 -2.91
C GLY A 216 14.02 27.95 -3.54
N ALA A 217 13.06 27.02 -3.57
CA ALA A 217 11.72 27.32 -4.09
C ALA A 217 10.86 28.03 -3.02
N LEU A 218 11.15 29.31 -2.78
CA LEU A 218 10.12 30.28 -2.44
C LEU A 218 9.23 30.44 -3.69
N CYS A 219 7.92 30.32 -3.52
CA CYS A 219 6.91 30.75 -4.49
C CYS A 219 6.81 29.96 -5.81
N THR A 220 6.21 28.76 -5.79
CA THR A 220 5.30 28.34 -6.89
C THR A 220 4.09 27.62 -6.32
N ALA A 221 2.90 27.95 -6.85
CA ALA A 221 1.57 27.62 -6.33
C ALA A 221 1.15 26.14 -6.45
N ASP A 222 2.06 25.23 -6.80
CA ASP A 222 1.80 23.79 -7.01
C ASP A 222 2.51 22.87 -5.98
N ARG A 223 3.00 23.45 -4.87
CA ARG A 223 3.46 22.65 -3.71
C ARG A 223 2.26 22.25 -2.85
N PRO A 224 2.21 21.01 -2.34
CA PRO A 224 1.59 20.75 -1.04
C PRO A 224 2.29 21.63 -0.02
N THR A 225 1.64 22.72 0.35
CA THR A 225 2.18 23.72 1.27
C THR A 225 2.00 23.30 2.73
N SER A 226 1.26 22.23 3.02
CA SER A 226 0.93 21.84 4.38
C SER A 226 0.88 20.32 4.56
N SER A 227 1.17 19.87 5.78
CA SER A 227 0.85 18.52 6.25
C SER A 227 -0.63 18.15 6.04
N GLY A 228 -1.51 19.14 5.83
CA GLY A 228 -2.93 18.95 5.54
C GLY A 228 -3.21 18.15 4.27
N GLU A 229 -2.52 18.41 3.15
CA GLU A 229 -2.76 17.65 1.91
C GLU A 229 -2.41 16.16 2.05
N LEU A 230 -1.35 15.84 2.82
CA LEU A 230 -1.00 14.44 3.10
C LEU A 230 -2.08 13.74 3.93
N LEU A 231 -2.64 14.43 4.92
CA LEU A 231 -3.69 13.89 5.78
C LEU A 231 -5.00 13.73 5.00
N GLU A 232 -5.37 14.68 4.15
CA GLU A 232 -6.54 14.58 3.27
C GLU A 232 -6.42 13.40 2.29
N LEU A 233 -5.24 13.20 1.69
CA LEU A 233 -5.00 12.04 0.83
C LEU A 233 -5.06 10.72 1.61
N ALA A 234 -4.56 10.70 2.85
CA ALA A 234 -4.70 9.54 3.73
C ALA A 234 -6.17 9.24 4.03
N ASP A 235 -6.97 10.25 4.38
CA ASP A 235 -8.40 10.10 4.65
C ASP A 235 -9.19 9.58 3.43
N GLN A 236 -8.79 9.98 2.21
CA GLN A 236 -9.38 9.47 0.96
C GLN A 236 -9.10 7.98 0.68
N ILE A 237 -7.98 7.45 1.21
CA ILE A 237 -7.65 6.02 1.13
C ILE A 237 -8.46 5.26 2.19
N GLY A 238 -8.57 5.85 3.39
CA GLY A 238 -9.32 5.35 4.54
C GLY A 238 -8.76 5.95 5.81
N SER A 239 -9.63 6.35 6.75
CA SER A 239 -9.25 7.14 7.94
C SER A 239 -8.16 6.49 8.81
N THR A 240 -8.07 5.16 8.87
CA THR A 240 -7.00 4.46 9.59
C THR A 240 -5.95 3.91 8.63
N SER A 241 -6.34 3.11 7.64
CA SER A 241 -5.42 2.49 6.69
C SER A 241 -4.58 3.48 5.89
N GLY A 242 -5.14 4.62 5.50
CA GLY A 242 -4.37 5.67 4.82
C GLY A 242 -3.32 6.32 5.72
N HIS A 243 -3.60 6.49 7.02
CA HIS A 243 -2.66 7.05 7.98
C HIS A 243 -1.55 6.07 8.35
N ASP A 244 -1.88 4.78 8.47
CA ASP A 244 -0.90 3.71 8.69
C ASP A 244 0.03 3.54 7.48
N LEU A 245 -0.51 3.62 6.26
CA LEU A 245 0.27 3.67 5.02
C LEU A 245 1.19 4.90 4.99
N LEU A 246 0.66 6.07 5.34
CA LEU A 246 1.44 7.30 5.43
C LEU A 246 2.58 7.16 6.44
N ALA A 247 2.34 6.57 7.61
CA ALA A 247 3.37 6.32 8.63
C ALA A 247 4.50 5.43 8.10
N GLY A 248 4.17 4.35 7.39
CA GLY A 248 5.13 3.49 6.71
C GLY A 248 6.02 4.21 5.71
N ALA A 249 5.40 5.05 4.87
CA ALA A 249 6.09 5.82 3.84
C ALA A 249 7.01 6.89 4.44
N THR A 250 6.52 7.65 5.43
CA THR A 250 7.27 8.76 6.05
C THR A 250 8.42 8.25 6.90
N GLY A 251 8.23 7.17 7.67
CA GLY A 251 9.30 6.55 8.45
C GLY A 251 10.46 6.05 7.58
N LEU A 252 10.16 5.52 6.39
CA LEU A 252 11.19 5.14 5.43
C LEU A 252 11.88 6.35 4.78
N ALA A 253 11.10 7.36 4.35
CA ALA A 253 11.64 8.56 3.72
C ALA A 253 12.55 9.35 4.69
N ALA A 254 12.15 9.47 5.95
CA ALA A 254 12.93 10.06 7.03
C ALA A 254 14.29 9.38 7.21
N ALA A 255 14.28 8.05 7.38
CA ALA A 255 15.51 7.27 7.55
C ALA A 255 16.41 7.33 6.30
N HIS A 256 15.84 7.47 5.09
CA HIS A 256 16.62 7.68 3.87
C HIS A 256 17.33 9.04 3.87
N SER A 257 16.64 10.11 4.29
CA SER A 257 17.22 11.46 4.43
C SER A 257 18.39 11.46 5.41
N SER A 258 18.27 10.78 6.55
CA SER A 258 19.34 10.74 7.57
C SER A 258 20.63 10.08 7.07
N GLN A 259 20.54 9.18 6.08
CA GLN A 259 21.72 8.55 5.46
C GLN A 259 22.38 9.42 4.39
N ALA A 260 21.67 10.40 3.82
CA ALA A 260 22.18 11.21 2.71
C ALA A 260 23.23 12.27 3.14
N GLY A 261 23.40 12.49 4.46
CA GLY A 261 24.32 13.48 5.02
C GLY A 261 23.94 14.94 4.71
N PRO A 262 24.45 15.93 5.47
CA PRO A 262 24.34 17.33 5.06
C PRO A 262 25.13 17.53 3.76
N ALA A 263 24.50 18.09 2.73
CA ALA A 263 25.20 18.55 1.55
C ALA A 263 26.28 19.55 2.00
N VAL A 264 27.54 19.17 1.87
CA VAL A 264 28.68 20.06 2.11
C VAL A 264 28.48 21.28 1.21
N ARG A 265 28.18 22.43 1.81
CA ARG A 265 28.25 23.71 1.12
C ARG A 265 29.73 23.99 0.90
N VAL A 266 30.20 23.79 -0.32
CA VAL A 266 31.47 24.37 -0.74
C VAL A 266 31.24 25.89 -0.76
N ALA A 267 31.94 26.59 0.13
CA ALA A 267 31.98 28.04 0.19
C ALA A 267 32.69 28.62 -1.04
#